data_AF-A0A5Q0BN46-F1
#
_entry.id   AF-A0A5Q0BN46-F1
#
_cell.length_a   1.000
_cell.length_b   1.000
_cell.length_c   1.000
_cell.angle_alpha   90.00
_cell.angle_beta   90.00
_cell.angle_gamma   90.00
#
_symmetry.space_group_name_H-M   'P 1'
#
loop_
_entity.id
_entity.type
_entity.pdbx_description
1 polymer ?
#
loop_
_entity_poly.entity_id
_entity_poly.type
_entity_poly.pdbx_seq_one_letter_code
_entity_poly.pdbx_strand_id
1 'polypeptide(L)'
;MKDTTLYRLADHTAVEALVNRWVAWPHTFSPAPHCLHMANYQVKTLESYLQNPEIHVKSSHNPKLLGGPFVDVAAERAHEVEALLHDLQHNHTGALEFAKTLIEFQNTLVNEATGQGINAFYSKIPECLGGYVELLYDYFERPHVRCLESVLYASSYYRKDLQSLTLFSQTHDDARAYYMSTPRLPQADSVEWQLPFEDSRVDGLFELDAHAEPLGAIRELLGLPPSEDYRLLPLLTEAPGTAREPWCGNTLRIRYFGHACVLVECNGVSILTDPFIPVIPSEGGIERYSFQDLPAQIDFVLISHAHHDHFVFESLLRLRHRIGCVVVPKSSGMFYGDVSLKLMAQKIGFRNIYEIDSLDSISIPGGEIVGAPFFGEHSDLPHAKSAYIVRFGSEQILFAADSNCLDYRVYQHLCKALGPVGTVFLGMEFMGAPLSWVYGPLLPQQPQHKHNMSRRSNGSDAKAASTLLSTVGAERVYVYAIGREPWLKYFMALTPEDGDPYIKESDKVLDTARNSGFRDAQRPYGKLEFHLSV
;
A
#
# COMPACT_ATOMS: atom_id res chain seq x y z
N MET A 1 10.89 13.18 44.00
CA MET A 1 10.54 14.20 42.99
C MET A 1 9.58 13.54 42.01
N LYS A 2 8.47 14.17 41.63
CA LYS A 2 7.66 13.65 40.52
C LYS A 2 8.50 13.82 39.27
N ASP A 3 8.79 12.73 38.59
CA ASP A 3 9.46 12.77 37.29
C ASP A 3 8.59 13.59 36.34
N THR A 4 9.12 14.71 35.83
CA THR A 4 8.43 15.62 34.91
C THR A 4 8.89 15.43 33.47
N THR A 5 9.67 14.38 33.21
CA THR A 5 10.21 14.09 31.88
C THR A 5 9.07 13.69 30.95
N LEU A 6 9.04 14.33 29.78
CA LEU A 6 8.09 14.05 28.72
C LEU A 6 8.79 13.31 27.60
N TYR A 7 8.08 12.39 26.97
CA TYR A 7 8.59 11.52 25.94
C TYR A 7 7.69 11.57 24.71
N ARG A 8 8.30 11.57 23.53
CA ARG A 8 7.65 11.24 22.27
C ARG A 8 8.19 9.95 21.69
N LEU A 9 7.55 9.42 20.64
CA LEU A 9 8.14 8.35 19.82
C LEU A 9 9.49 8.81 19.27
N ALA A 10 10.51 7.98 19.38
CA ALA A 10 11.81 8.25 18.76
C ALA A 10 11.71 8.18 17.23
N ASP A 11 12.57 8.92 16.52
CA ASP A 11 12.52 9.01 15.05
C ASP A 11 12.77 7.66 14.35
N HIS A 12 13.45 6.74 15.04
CA HIS A 12 13.69 5.35 14.61
C HIS A 12 12.61 4.36 15.03
N THR A 13 11.58 4.79 15.75
CA THR A 13 10.51 3.89 16.20
C THR A 13 9.59 3.56 15.04
N ALA A 14 9.70 2.32 14.58
CA ALA A 14 8.79 1.72 13.61
C ALA A 14 7.61 1.07 14.36
N VAL A 15 6.43 1.14 13.75
CA VAL A 15 5.20 0.56 14.29
C VAL A 15 4.53 -0.21 13.16
N GLU A 16 4.87 -1.48 13.03
CA GLU A 16 4.38 -2.31 11.93
C GLU A 16 2.97 -2.81 12.24
N ALA A 17 2.04 -2.61 11.30
CA ALA A 17 0.67 -3.07 11.42
C ALA A 17 0.55 -4.52 10.95
N LEU A 18 -0.06 -5.39 11.76
CA LEU A 18 -0.15 -6.81 11.50
C LEU A 18 -1.60 -7.33 11.53
N VAL A 19 -1.90 -8.26 10.63
CA VAL A 19 -3.09 -9.12 10.72
C VAL A 19 -2.60 -10.55 10.89
N ASN A 20 -2.91 -11.14 12.05
CA ASN A 20 -2.57 -12.50 12.41
C ASN A 20 -1.06 -12.79 12.27
N ARG A 21 -0.20 -11.90 12.80
CA ARG A 21 1.27 -11.95 12.70
C ARG A 21 1.85 -11.69 11.31
N TRP A 22 1.07 -11.34 10.29
CA TRP A 22 1.58 -10.96 8.97
C TRP A 22 1.44 -9.47 8.76
N VAL A 23 2.36 -8.85 8.02
CA VAL A 23 2.24 -7.43 7.66
C VAL A 23 0.87 -7.17 7.05
N ALA A 24 0.19 -6.12 7.52
CA ALA A 24 -1.10 -5.72 7.04
C ALA A 24 -0.96 -5.09 5.65
N TRP A 25 -1.62 -5.68 4.67
CA TRP A 25 -1.76 -5.19 3.32
C TRP A 25 -3.12 -5.63 2.77
N PRO A 26 -3.57 -5.10 1.61
CA PRO A 26 -4.91 -5.36 1.10
C PRO A 26 -5.37 -6.83 1.09
N HIS A 27 -4.48 -7.78 0.77
CA HIS A 27 -4.82 -9.21 0.74
C HIS A 27 -4.75 -9.90 2.10
N THR A 28 -4.13 -9.32 3.14
CA THR A 28 -4.22 -9.85 4.52
C THR A 28 -5.33 -9.20 5.32
N PHE A 29 -5.94 -8.12 4.83
CA PHE A 29 -6.98 -7.38 5.57
C PHE A 29 -8.40 -7.56 5.01
N SER A 30 -8.58 -7.56 3.69
CA SER A 30 -9.91 -7.65 3.07
C SER A 30 -10.46 -9.08 3.19
N PRO A 31 -11.70 -9.33 3.64
CA PRO A 31 -12.09 -10.66 4.13
C PRO A 31 -11.94 -11.81 3.11
N ALA A 32 -12.45 -11.63 1.89
CA ALA A 32 -12.34 -12.68 0.86
C ALA A 32 -10.89 -12.88 0.38
N PRO A 33 -10.14 -11.81 0.02
CA PRO A 33 -8.71 -11.91 -0.23
C PRO A 33 -7.90 -12.52 0.91
N HIS A 34 -8.22 -12.19 2.17
CA HIS A 34 -7.57 -12.73 3.37
C HIS A 34 -7.74 -14.23 3.46
N CYS A 35 -8.98 -14.73 3.31
CA CYS A 35 -9.25 -16.16 3.30
C CYS A 35 -8.45 -16.87 2.19
N LEU A 36 -8.49 -16.33 0.97
CA LEU A 36 -7.78 -16.88 -0.20
C LEU A 36 -6.26 -16.85 -0.02
N HIS A 37 -5.70 -15.74 0.45
CA HIS A 37 -4.27 -15.56 0.68
C HIS A 37 -3.75 -16.46 1.81
N MET A 38 -4.51 -16.59 2.90
CA MET A 38 -4.20 -17.51 3.99
C MET A 38 -4.09 -18.95 3.47
N ALA A 39 -5.12 -19.43 2.78
CA ALA A 39 -5.17 -20.81 2.30
C ALA A 39 -4.17 -21.10 1.17
N ASN A 40 -4.00 -20.16 0.23
CA ASN A 40 -3.26 -20.40 -1.01
C ASN A 40 -1.82 -19.91 -1.00
N TYR A 41 -1.42 -19.09 -0.02
CA TYR A 41 -0.06 -18.59 0.14
C TYR A 41 0.51 -18.92 1.52
N GLN A 42 -0.07 -18.35 2.59
CA GLN A 42 0.55 -18.39 3.93
C GLN A 42 0.71 -19.82 4.45
N VAL A 43 -0.36 -20.62 4.47
CA VAL A 43 -0.31 -22.02 4.93
C VAL A 43 0.73 -22.82 4.14
N LYS A 44 0.72 -22.72 2.81
CA LYS A 44 1.64 -23.45 1.93
C LYS A 44 3.10 -23.02 2.12
N THR A 45 3.34 -21.73 2.33
CA THR A 45 4.68 -21.17 2.57
C THR A 45 5.24 -21.66 3.91
N LEU A 46 4.42 -21.71 4.97
CA LEU A 46 4.85 -22.26 6.26
C LEU A 46 5.06 -23.77 6.21
N GLU A 47 4.19 -24.52 5.53
CA GLU A 47 4.37 -25.97 5.30
C GLU A 47 5.68 -26.25 4.55
N SER A 48 6.00 -25.46 3.53
CA SER A 48 7.27 -25.56 2.80
C SER A 48 8.47 -25.26 3.72
N TYR A 49 8.39 -24.22 4.55
CA TYR A 49 9.45 -23.86 5.50
C TYR A 49 9.77 -25.01 6.46
N LEU A 50 8.75 -25.63 7.06
CA LEU A 50 8.93 -26.70 8.04
C LEU A 50 9.53 -27.98 7.46
N GLN A 51 9.54 -28.14 6.13
CA GLN A 51 10.27 -29.24 5.49
C GLN A 51 11.79 -29.01 5.49
N ASN A 52 12.24 -27.75 5.41
CA ASN A 52 13.66 -27.38 5.41
C ASN A 52 13.84 -25.89 5.80
N PRO A 53 13.91 -25.58 7.10
CA PRO A 53 14.07 -24.19 7.56
C PRO A 53 15.36 -23.52 7.03
N GLU A 54 16.47 -24.26 6.96
CA GLU A 54 17.76 -23.69 6.57
C GLU A 54 17.78 -23.21 5.11
N ILE A 55 17.13 -23.92 4.19
CA ILE A 55 17.07 -23.49 2.78
C ILE A 55 16.20 -22.25 2.62
N HIS A 56 15.13 -22.10 3.42
CA HIS A 56 14.28 -20.92 3.40
C HIS A 56 15.06 -19.69 3.87
N VAL A 57 15.73 -19.75 5.02
CA VAL A 57 16.57 -18.65 5.54
C VAL A 57 17.70 -18.31 4.58
N LYS A 58 18.35 -19.31 3.97
CA LYS A 58 19.39 -19.04 2.97
C LYS A 58 18.83 -18.35 1.71
N SER A 59 17.61 -18.72 1.31
CA SER A 59 16.98 -18.19 0.10
C SER A 59 16.39 -16.80 0.31
N SER A 60 15.86 -16.49 1.50
CA SER A 60 15.37 -15.16 1.86
C SER A 60 16.47 -14.09 1.78
N HIS A 61 17.71 -14.47 2.08
CA HIS A 61 18.87 -13.58 2.00
C HIS A 61 19.57 -13.54 0.62
N ASN A 62 19.08 -14.32 -0.36
CA ASN A 62 19.66 -14.32 -1.70
C ASN A 62 19.03 -13.21 -2.56
N PRO A 63 19.78 -12.20 -3.03
CA PRO A 63 19.24 -11.09 -3.83
C PRO A 63 18.46 -11.53 -5.07
N LYS A 64 18.79 -12.68 -5.67
CA LYS A 64 18.12 -13.22 -6.87
C LYS A 64 16.78 -13.90 -6.58
N LEU A 65 16.53 -14.25 -5.32
CA LEU A 65 15.33 -14.95 -4.86
C LEU A 65 14.47 -14.05 -3.95
N LEU A 66 14.87 -12.79 -3.77
CA LEU A 66 14.13 -11.83 -2.98
C LEU A 66 12.67 -11.73 -3.45
N GLY A 67 11.80 -11.65 -2.47
CA GLY A 67 10.36 -11.61 -2.63
C GLY A 67 9.69 -12.97 -2.80
N GLY A 68 10.47 -14.04 -3.02
CA GLY A 68 9.93 -15.39 -3.14
C GLY A 68 9.26 -15.87 -1.85
N PRO A 69 8.52 -17.00 -1.88
CA PRO A 69 7.87 -17.59 -0.70
C PRO A 69 8.88 -18.28 0.23
N PHE A 70 9.90 -17.54 0.66
CA PHE A 70 10.95 -17.98 1.58
C PHE A 70 10.76 -17.28 2.92
N VAL A 71 10.61 -18.07 3.97
CA VAL A 71 10.34 -17.58 5.33
C VAL A 71 11.69 -17.23 5.97
N ASP A 72 11.82 -16.01 6.43
CA ASP A 72 13.03 -15.51 7.07
C ASP A 72 12.95 -15.61 8.60
N VAL A 73 12.77 -16.82 9.10
CA VAL A 73 12.78 -17.14 10.53
C VAL A 73 13.89 -18.14 10.79
N ALA A 74 14.78 -17.82 11.73
CA ALA A 74 15.91 -18.67 12.10
C ALA A 74 15.46 -20.10 12.46
N ALA A 75 16.21 -21.11 12.03
CA ALA A 75 15.81 -22.52 12.11
C ALA A 75 15.56 -22.98 13.56
N GLU A 76 16.29 -22.42 14.53
CA GLU A 76 16.10 -22.65 15.97
C GLU A 76 14.72 -22.20 16.48
N ARG A 77 14.06 -21.28 15.77
CA ARG A 77 12.71 -20.77 16.06
C ARG A 77 11.62 -21.49 15.24
N ALA A 78 11.94 -22.58 14.53
CA ALA A 78 10.98 -23.29 13.69
C ALA A 78 9.74 -23.79 14.47
N HIS A 79 9.88 -24.10 15.75
CA HIS A 79 8.77 -24.48 16.63
C HIS A 79 7.69 -23.39 16.78
N GLU A 80 8.07 -22.10 16.69
CA GLU A 80 7.11 -20.99 16.70
C GLU A 80 6.35 -20.89 15.37
N VAL A 81 7.03 -21.21 14.26
CA VAL A 81 6.39 -21.32 12.93
C VAL A 81 5.41 -22.50 12.88
N GLU A 82 5.79 -23.63 13.47
CA GLU A 82 4.89 -24.79 13.62
C GLU A 82 3.67 -24.44 14.45
N ALA A 83 3.84 -23.72 15.57
CA ALA A 83 2.72 -23.25 16.39
C ALA A 83 1.79 -22.29 15.63
N LEU A 84 2.34 -21.37 14.82
CA LEU A 84 1.55 -20.48 13.97
C LEU A 84 0.79 -21.25 12.89
N LEU A 85 1.45 -22.20 12.21
CA LEU A 85 0.78 -23.04 11.21
C LEU A 85 -0.36 -23.86 11.84
N HIS A 86 -0.11 -24.44 13.02
CA HIS A 86 -1.13 -25.16 13.77
C HIS A 86 -2.31 -24.25 14.13
N ASP A 87 -2.07 -23.03 14.59
CA ASP A 87 -3.13 -22.04 14.83
C ASP A 87 -3.96 -21.78 13.57
N LEU A 88 -3.31 -21.47 12.44
CA LEU A 88 -3.97 -21.25 11.15
C LEU A 88 -4.88 -22.42 10.75
N GLN A 89 -4.40 -23.66 10.90
CA GLN A 89 -5.14 -24.86 10.49
C GLN A 89 -6.31 -25.21 11.42
N HIS A 90 -6.26 -24.83 12.71
CA HIS A 90 -7.25 -25.26 13.70
C HIS A 90 -8.20 -24.15 14.17
N ASN A 91 -7.73 -22.91 14.26
CA ASN A 91 -8.50 -21.77 14.77
C ASN A 91 -9.07 -20.87 13.68
N HIS A 92 -8.67 -21.06 12.41
CA HIS A 92 -9.16 -20.30 11.24
C HIS A 92 -9.86 -21.19 10.21
N THR A 93 -10.43 -22.32 10.66
CA THR A 93 -11.08 -23.32 9.79
C THR A 93 -12.18 -22.72 8.91
N GLY A 94 -12.99 -21.80 9.44
CA GLY A 94 -14.02 -21.12 8.66
C GLY A 94 -13.46 -20.29 7.49
N ALA A 95 -12.32 -19.62 7.66
CA ALA A 95 -11.67 -18.87 6.60
C ALA A 95 -11.07 -19.80 5.53
N LEU A 96 -10.44 -20.90 5.96
CA LEU A 96 -9.92 -21.94 5.05
C LEU A 96 -11.04 -22.62 4.25
N GLU A 97 -12.17 -22.91 4.90
CA GLU A 97 -13.36 -23.47 4.25
C GLU A 97 -13.97 -22.48 3.25
N PHE A 98 -14.11 -21.21 3.62
CA PHE A 98 -14.60 -20.16 2.72
C PHE A 98 -13.72 -20.05 1.47
N ALA A 99 -12.39 -20.01 1.63
CA ALA A 99 -11.46 -19.92 0.52
C ALA A 99 -11.60 -21.09 -0.46
N LYS A 100 -11.64 -22.32 0.08
CA LYS A 100 -11.79 -23.54 -0.71
C LYS A 100 -13.11 -23.56 -1.46
N THR A 101 -14.23 -23.37 -0.75
CA THR A 101 -15.58 -23.46 -1.30
C THR A 101 -15.87 -22.36 -2.32
N LEU A 102 -15.33 -21.15 -2.12
CA LEU A 102 -15.46 -20.05 -3.09
C LEU A 102 -14.87 -20.45 -4.45
N ILE A 103 -13.65 -21.01 -4.46
CA ILE A 103 -12.99 -21.44 -5.71
C ILE A 103 -13.69 -22.65 -6.33
N GLU A 104 -14.04 -23.66 -5.52
CA GLU A 104 -14.75 -24.85 -6.00
C GLU A 104 -16.12 -24.49 -6.61
N PHE A 105 -16.86 -23.57 -5.97
CA PHE A 105 -18.16 -23.13 -6.45
C PHE A 105 -18.05 -22.25 -7.69
N GLN A 106 -17.08 -21.34 -7.76
CA GLN A 106 -16.79 -20.58 -8.99
C GLN A 106 -16.48 -21.52 -10.16
N ASN A 107 -15.67 -22.56 -9.95
CA ASN A 107 -15.36 -23.56 -10.98
C ASN A 107 -16.58 -24.40 -11.36
N THR A 108 -17.44 -24.75 -10.40
CA THR A 108 -18.71 -25.44 -10.67
C THR A 108 -19.62 -24.60 -11.56
N LEU A 109 -19.78 -23.32 -11.26
CA LEU A 109 -20.58 -22.42 -12.08
C LEU A 109 -20.02 -22.31 -13.50
N VAL A 110 -18.71 -22.13 -13.67
CA VAL A 110 -18.07 -22.07 -15.00
C VAL A 110 -18.38 -23.31 -15.85
N ASN A 111 -18.49 -24.48 -15.23
CA ASN A 111 -18.73 -25.74 -15.93
C ASN A 111 -20.22 -26.02 -16.20
N GLU A 112 -21.11 -25.62 -15.29
CA GLU A 112 -22.53 -26.00 -15.33
C GLU A 112 -23.47 -24.88 -15.80
N ALA A 113 -23.10 -23.61 -15.58
CA ALA A 113 -23.96 -22.46 -15.82
C ALA A 113 -23.69 -21.89 -17.22
N THR A 114 -24.29 -22.49 -18.25
CA THR A 114 -24.02 -22.23 -19.68
C THR A 114 -25.00 -21.24 -20.35
N GLY A 115 -25.55 -20.27 -19.60
CA GLY A 115 -26.46 -19.23 -20.11
C GLY A 115 -27.93 -19.36 -19.67
N GLN A 116 -28.30 -20.45 -19.00
CA GLN A 116 -29.63 -20.56 -18.36
C GLN A 116 -29.77 -19.59 -17.18
N GLY A 117 -31.01 -19.31 -16.76
CA GLY A 117 -31.27 -18.43 -15.61
C GLY A 117 -30.49 -18.84 -14.35
N ILE A 118 -29.61 -17.94 -13.87
CA ILE A 118 -28.64 -18.26 -12.82
C ILE A 118 -29.28 -18.51 -11.44
N ASN A 119 -30.53 -18.11 -11.25
CA ASN A 119 -31.29 -18.28 -10.01
C ASN A 119 -31.37 -19.74 -9.55
N ALA A 120 -31.38 -20.70 -10.48
CA ALA A 120 -31.41 -22.13 -10.17
C ALA A 120 -30.15 -22.61 -9.41
N PHE A 121 -29.05 -21.86 -9.45
CA PHE A 121 -27.81 -22.19 -8.75
C PHE A 121 -27.76 -21.66 -7.31
N TYR A 122 -28.70 -20.81 -6.89
CA TYR A 122 -28.72 -20.30 -5.51
C TYR A 122 -28.93 -21.42 -4.49
N SER A 123 -29.71 -22.45 -4.81
CA SER A 123 -29.88 -23.63 -3.95
C SER A 123 -28.64 -24.53 -3.87
N LYS A 124 -27.62 -24.26 -4.70
CA LYS A 124 -26.34 -24.96 -4.70
C LYS A 124 -25.23 -24.15 -4.02
N ILE A 125 -25.50 -22.93 -3.54
CA ILE A 125 -24.52 -22.12 -2.83
C ILE A 125 -24.10 -22.86 -1.55
N PRO A 126 -22.79 -23.11 -1.34
CA PRO A 126 -22.28 -23.68 -0.09
C PRO A 126 -22.69 -22.86 1.13
N GLU A 127 -22.93 -23.52 2.27
CA GLU A 127 -23.45 -22.88 3.49
C GLU A 127 -22.61 -21.68 3.94
N CYS A 128 -21.28 -21.81 3.94
CA CYS A 128 -20.34 -20.76 4.32
C CYS A 128 -20.31 -19.55 3.37
N LEU A 129 -20.83 -19.68 2.14
CA LEU A 129 -20.99 -18.58 1.18
C LEU A 129 -22.40 -17.96 1.22
N GLY A 130 -23.36 -18.65 1.85
CA GLY A 130 -24.76 -18.28 1.89
C GLY A 130 -24.98 -16.86 2.43
N GLY A 131 -25.61 -16.00 1.62
CA GLY A 131 -25.88 -14.60 1.99
C GLY A 131 -24.69 -13.64 1.82
N TYR A 132 -23.49 -14.14 1.48
CA TYR A 132 -22.30 -13.33 1.22
C TYR A 132 -21.98 -13.16 -0.26
N VAL A 133 -22.66 -13.88 -1.15
CA VAL A 133 -22.37 -13.89 -2.57
C VAL A 133 -23.60 -13.60 -3.44
N GLU A 134 -23.36 -13.03 -4.61
CA GLU A 134 -24.33 -12.86 -5.70
C GLU A 134 -23.82 -13.60 -6.94
N LEU A 135 -24.71 -14.30 -7.64
CA LEU A 135 -24.35 -15.04 -8.86
C LEU A 135 -24.74 -14.24 -10.09
N LEU A 136 -23.78 -14.02 -11.00
CA LEU A 136 -23.95 -13.13 -12.15
C LEU A 136 -23.42 -13.76 -13.44
N TYR A 137 -23.90 -13.22 -14.57
CA TYR A 137 -23.28 -13.42 -15.89
C TYR A 137 -22.69 -12.10 -16.38
N ASP A 138 -21.62 -12.18 -17.15
CA ASP A 138 -21.22 -11.08 -18.02
C ASP A 138 -21.99 -11.08 -19.36
N TYR A 139 -21.70 -10.12 -20.23
CA TYR A 139 -22.33 -9.99 -21.55
C TYR A 139 -22.02 -11.14 -22.53
N PHE A 140 -21.16 -12.09 -22.15
CA PHE A 140 -20.79 -13.27 -22.93
C PHE A 140 -21.24 -14.57 -22.25
N GLU A 141 -22.21 -14.51 -21.34
CA GLU A 141 -22.75 -15.65 -20.61
C GLU A 141 -21.69 -16.40 -19.77
N ARG A 142 -20.62 -15.71 -19.34
CA ARG A 142 -19.63 -16.29 -18.43
C ARG A 142 -20.05 -16.06 -16.99
N PRO A 143 -20.23 -17.12 -16.18
CA PRO A 143 -20.76 -16.98 -14.83
C PRO A 143 -19.68 -16.55 -13.83
N HIS A 144 -20.06 -15.78 -12.82
CA HIS A 144 -19.18 -15.28 -11.78
C HIS A 144 -19.85 -15.27 -10.40
N VAL A 145 -19.06 -15.59 -9.37
CA VAL A 145 -19.40 -15.41 -7.96
C VAL A 145 -18.88 -14.04 -7.51
N ARG A 146 -19.79 -13.09 -7.33
CA ARG A 146 -19.48 -11.79 -6.72
C ARG A 146 -19.55 -11.91 -5.21
N CYS A 147 -18.51 -11.45 -4.49
CA CYS A 147 -18.55 -11.34 -3.03
C CYS A 147 -19.10 -9.99 -2.59
N LEU A 148 -20.05 -9.98 -1.66
CA LEU A 148 -20.60 -8.78 -1.03
C LEU A 148 -19.64 -8.30 0.06
N GLU A 149 -18.62 -7.55 -0.33
CA GLU A 149 -17.49 -7.16 0.54
C GLU A 149 -17.93 -6.47 1.84
N SER A 150 -18.88 -5.54 1.79
CA SER A 150 -19.40 -4.84 2.98
C SER A 150 -20.08 -5.78 3.98
N VAL A 151 -20.77 -6.82 3.49
CA VAL A 151 -21.42 -7.85 4.32
C VAL A 151 -20.37 -8.77 4.93
N LEU A 152 -19.31 -9.12 4.17
CA LEU A 152 -18.18 -9.87 4.70
C LEU A 152 -17.42 -9.09 5.80
N TYR A 153 -17.28 -7.77 5.66
CA TYR A 153 -16.71 -6.91 6.71
C TYR A 153 -17.59 -6.81 7.98
N ALA A 154 -18.84 -7.25 7.92
CA ALA A 154 -19.77 -7.29 9.04
C ALA A 154 -19.94 -8.72 9.62
N SER A 155 -19.24 -9.71 9.06
CA SER A 155 -19.36 -11.10 9.44
C SER A 155 -18.17 -11.61 10.26
N SER A 156 -18.20 -12.90 10.62
CA SER A 156 -17.09 -13.58 11.28
C SER A 156 -15.82 -13.71 10.44
N TYR A 157 -15.87 -13.42 9.14
CA TYR A 157 -14.69 -13.43 8.26
C TYR A 157 -13.79 -12.20 8.45
N TYR A 158 -14.32 -11.12 9.05
CA TYR A 158 -13.53 -9.95 9.44
C TYR A 158 -13.23 -9.96 10.94
N ARG A 159 -12.03 -10.44 11.29
CA ARG A 159 -11.61 -10.66 12.68
C ARG A 159 -10.73 -9.52 13.18
N LYS A 160 -11.34 -8.58 13.91
CA LYS A 160 -10.62 -7.44 14.53
C LYS A 160 -9.63 -7.88 15.61
N ASP A 161 -9.90 -9.01 16.26
CA ASP A 161 -9.04 -9.59 17.29
C ASP A 161 -7.70 -10.12 16.74
N LEU A 162 -7.57 -10.30 15.43
CA LEU A 162 -6.31 -10.66 14.79
C LEU A 162 -5.41 -9.47 14.48
N GLN A 163 -5.90 -8.24 14.68
CA GLN A 163 -5.15 -7.02 14.38
C GLN A 163 -4.23 -6.68 15.56
N SER A 164 -2.99 -6.27 15.24
CA SER A 164 -2.03 -5.83 16.23
C SER A 164 -1.02 -4.85 15.62
N LEU A 165 -0.39 -4.06 16.48
CA LEU A 165 0.75 -3.22 16.17
C LEU A 165 1.98 -3.78 16.88
N THR A 166 3.11 -3.84 16.19
CA THR A 166 4.40 -4.20 16.80
C THR A 166 5.32 -2.99 16.73
N LEU A 167 5.72 -2.47 17.88
CA LEU A 167 6.64 -1.35 17.98
C LEU A 167 8.06 -1.89 18.21
N PHE A 168 9.03 -1.37 17.46
CA PHE A 168 10.42 -1.78 17.57
C PHE A 168 11.36 -0.66 17.08
N SER A 169 12.64 -0.79 17.42
CA SER A 169 13.67 0.13 16.95
C SER A 169 14.14 -0.27 15.55
N GLN A 170 13.92 0.58 14.56
CA GLN A 170 14.50 0.40 13.23
C GLN A 170 15.97 0.76 13.28
N THR A 171 16.84 -0.25 13.31
CA THR A 171 18.29 -0.04 13.41
C THR A 171 18.89 0.42 12.09
N HIS A 172 18.58 -0.26 10.99
CA HIS A 172 19.04 0.04 9.63
C HIS A 172 17.93 -0.24 8.61
N ASP A 173 18.01 0.29 7.38
CA ASP A 173 16.91 0.22 6.41
C ASP A 173 16.49 -1.21 6.01
N ASP A 174 17.43 -2.16 6.01
CA ASP A 174 17.20 -3.57 5.67
C ASP A 174 17.01 -4.48 6.89
N ALA A 175 16.65 -3.93 8.06
CA ALA A 175 16.43 -4.73 9.28
C ALA A 175 15.13 -5.54 9.26
N ARG A 176 14.22 -5.24 8.31
CA ARG A 176 12.94 -5.92 8.18
C ARG A 176 13.01 -7.04 7.15
N ALA A 177 12.55 -8.22 7.55
CA ALA A 177 12.31 -9.33 6.65
C ALA A 177 11.21 -9.00 5.63
N TYR A 178 11.24 -9.66 4.47
CA TYR A 178 10.26 -9.47 3.41
C TYR A 178 8.82 -9.65 3.92
N TYR A 179 7.95 -8.70 3.60
CA TYR A 179 6.63 -8.56 4.24
C TYR A 179 5.68 -9.72 3.93
N MET A 180 5.70 -10.25 2.70
CA MET A 180 4.70 -11.19 2.23
C MET A 180 4.98 -12.62 2.71
N SER A 181 6.25 -13.02 2.79
CA SER A 181 6.65 -14.42 3.05
C SER A 181 7.05 -14.71 4.50
N THR A 182 7.25 -13.68 5.33
CA THR A 182 7.80 -13.87 6.69
C THR A 182 6.84 -13.35 7.77
N PRO A 183 6.29 -14.21 8.64
CA PRO A 183 5.49 -13.77 9.77
C PRO A 183 6.35 -13.03 10.81
N ARG A 184 5.74 -12.10 11.53
CA ARG A 184 6.33 -11.35 12.63
C ARG A 184 6.05 -12.05 13.94
N LEU A 185 7.01 -12.87 14.35
CA LEU A 185 6.98 -13.57 15.64
C LEU A 185 7.45 -12.61 16.74
N PRO A 186 6.91 -12.72 17.99
CA PRO A 186 7.32 -11.88 19.11
C PRO A 186 8.84 -11.82 19.28
N GLN A 187 9.36 -10.65 19.62
CA GLN A 187 10.77 -10.43 19.92
C GLN A 187 10.94 -9.90 21.35
N ALA A 188 12.12 -10.08 21.92
CA ALA A 188 12.38 -9.71 23.33
C ALA A 188 12.48 -8.19 23.53
N ASP A 189 12.73 -7.46 22.47
CA ASP A 189 12.97 -6.02 22.37
C ASP A 189 11.84 -5.28 21.63
N SER A 190 10.75 -5.97 21.28
CA SER A 190 9.55 -5.37 20.68
C SER A 190 8.41 -5.22 21.68
N VAL A 191 7.58 -4.20 21.48
CA VAL A 191 6.29 -4.06 22.17
C VAL A 191 5.19 -4.57 21.25
N GLU A 192 4.54 -5.67 21.66
CA GLU A 192 3.39 -6.24 20.98
C GLU A 192 2.10 -5.62 21.54
N TRP A 193 1.30 -5.00 20.68
CA TRP A 193 0.08 -4.31 21.09
C TRP A 193 -1.13 -4.80 20.29
N GLN A 194 -1.95 -5.65 20.92
CA GLN A 194 -3.11 -6.25 20.28
C GLN A 194 -4.36 -5.38 20.49
N LEU A 195 -4.82 -4.77 19.40
CA LEU A 195 -6.03 -3.96 19.36
C LEU A 195 -6.51 -3.81 17.91
N PRO A 196 -7.83 -3.59 17.69
CA PRO A 196 -8.33 -3.26 16.37
C PRO A 196 -7.68 -1.98 15.85
N PHE A 197 -7.36 -1.95 14.56
CA PHE A 197 -6.75 -0.79 13.91
C PHE A 197 -7.58 0.47 14.08
N GLU A 198 -8.92 0.39 13.99
CA GLU A 198 -9.85 1.52 14.17
C GLU A 198 -9.93 2.09 15.60
N ASP A 199 -9.29 1.46 16.58
CA ASP A 199 -9.32 1.92 17.98
C ASP A 199 -8.64 3.29 18.11
N SER A 200 -9.27 4.23 18.82
CA SER A 200 -8.76 5.60 18.96
C SER A 200 -7.47 5.69 19.77
N ARG A 201 -7.12 4.66 20.55
CA ARG A 201 -5.81 4.60 21.23
C ARG A 201 -4.67 4.56 20.23
N VAL A 202 -4.89 3.99 19.04
CA VAL A 202 -3.90 4.04 17.94
C VAL A 202 -3.57 5.49 17.57
N ASP A 203 -4.58 6.36 17.50
CA ASP A 203 -4.35 7.79 17.25
C ASP A 203 -3.55 8.42 18.40
N GLY A 204 -3.93 8.14 19.65
CA GLY A 204 -3.21 8.64 20.83
C GLY A 204 -1.74 8.19 20.89
N LEU A 205 -1.40 7.00 20.36
CA LEU A 205 0.01 6.56 20.25
C LEU A 205 0.76 7.44 19.26
N PHE A 206 0.15 7.76 18.12
CA PHE A 206 0.81 8.48 17.04
C PHE A 206 0.75 10.01 17.20
N GLU A 207 -0.15 10.53 18.03
CA GLU A 207 -0.10 11.92 18.51
C GLU A 207 1.21 12.23 19.23
N LEU A 208 1.89 11.20 19.77
CA LEU A 208 3.23 11.34 20.34
C LEU A 208 4.25 11.87 19.33
N ASP A 209 4.06 11.71 18.02
CA ASP A 209 4.94 12.33 17.03
C ASP A 209 5.04 13.86 17.20
N ALA A 210 3.94 14.51 17.59
CA ALA A 210 3.86 15.95 17.76
C ALA A 210 3.80 16.40 19.23
N HIS A 211 3.34 15.54 20.14
CA HIS A 211 3.03 15.90 21.52
C HIS A 211 3.69 14.92 22.50
N ALA A 212 4.72 15.37 23.22
CA ALA A 212 5.40 14.55 24.21
C ALA A 212 4.56 14.40 25.49
N GLU A 213 4.53 13.19 26.05
CA GLU A 213 3.71 12.81 27.22
C GLU A 213 4.56 12.17 28.34
N PRO A 214 4.14 12.21 29.61
CA PRO A 214 4.83 11.51 30.68
C PRO A 214 4.87 9.99 30.43
N LEU A 215 5.98 9.33 30.78
CA LEU A 215 6.14 7.86 30.62
C LEU A 215 4.97 7.06 31.21
N GLY A 216 4.42 7.52 32.34
CA GLY A 216 3.24 6.90 32.97
C GLY A 216 2.02 6.85 32.06
N ALA A 217 1.75 7.92 31.31
CA ALA A 217 0.61 8.00 30.40
C ALA A 217 0.81 7.10 29.17
N ILE A 218 2.03 7.06 28.61
CA ILE A 218 2.36 6.19 27.47
C ILE A 218 2.22 4.71 27.86
N ARG A 219 2.65 4.34 29.07
CA ARG A 219 2.46 2.97 29.60
C ARG A 219 1.00 2.61 29.78
N GLU A 220 0.20 3.52 30.33
CA GLU A 220 -1.24 3.31 30.50
C GLU A 220 -1.93 3.12 29.15
N LEU A 221 -1.59 3.94 28.15
CA LEU A 221 -2.09 3.82 26.79
C LEU A 221 -1.80 2.45 26.17
N LEU A 222 -0.56 1.97 26.28
CA LEU A 222 -0.11 0.69 25.75
C LEU A 222 -0.53 -0.52 26.62
N GLY A 223 -1.05 -0.27 27.83
CA GLY A 223 -1.37 -1.33 28.80
C GLY A 223 -0.13 -2.05 29.36
N LEU A 224 1.02 -1.37 29.42
CA LEU A 224 2.29 -1.95 29.86
C LEU A 224 2.54 -1.72 31.37
N PRO A 225 2.96 -2.75 32.11
CA PRO A 225 3.41 -2.58 33.49
C PRO A 225 4.80 -1.92 33.53
N PRO A 226 5.20 -1.27 34.66
CA PRO A 226 6.53 -0.68 34.81
C PRO A 226 7.71 -1.66 34.61
N SER A 227 7.48 -2.97 34.75
CA SER A 227 8.50 -3.99 34.49
C SER A 227 8.88 -4.12 33.01
N GLU A 228 8.06 -3.59 32.09
CA GLU A 228 8.31 -3.61 30.64
C GLU A 228 8.95 -2.30 30.14
N ASP A 229 9.32 -1.38 31.04
CA ASP A 229 9.98 -0.11 30.68
C ASP A 229 11.26 -0.33 29.84
N TYR A 230 11.94 -1.47 30.02
CA TYR A 230 13.15 -1.83 29.24
C TYR A 230 12.87 -2.03 27.74
N ARG A 231 11.64 -2.38 27.36
CA ARG A 231 11.21 -2.47 25.94
C ARG A 231 10.69 -1.14 25.42
N LEU A 232 10.02 -0.37 26.27
CA LEU A 232 9.37 0.88 25.88
C LEU A 232 10.37 2.04 25.75
N LEU A 233 11.27 2.24 26.72
CA LEU A 233 12.18 3.39 26.74
C LEU A 233 13.07 3.51 25.49
N PRO A 234 13.60 2.43 24.89
CA PRO A 234 14.36 2.53 23.63
C PRO A 234 13.56 3.05 22.43
N LEU A 235 12.23 3.04 22.51
CA LEU A 235 11.30 3.50 21.48
C LEU A 235 10.86 4.97 21.70
N LEU A 236 11.41 5.62 22.73
CA LEU A 236 11.04 6.96 23.13
C LEU A 236 12.24 7.91 23.13
N THR A 237 11.97 9.20 23.06
CA THR A 237 12.96 10.27 23.18
C THR A 237 12.42 11.44 23.98
N GLU A 238 13.30 12.12 24.72
CA GLU A 238 12.99 13.34 25.48
C GLU A 238 12.98 14.60 24.59
N ALA A 239 13.28 14.45 23.30
CA ALA A 239 13.20 15.55 22.35
C ALA A 239 11.77 16.12 22.29
N PRO A 240 11.59 17.44 22.12
CA PRO A 240 10.25 17.99 21.94
C PRO A 240 9.61 17.42 20.67
N GLY A 241 8.28 17.29 20.68
CA GLY A 241 7.51 16.97 19.49
C GLY A 241 7.62 18.09 18.44
N THR A 242 7.47 17.73 17.17
CA THR A 242 7.50 18.70 16.08
C THR A 242 6.16 18.70 15.34
N ALA A 243 5.43 19.81 15.43
CA ALA A 243 4.28 20.09 14.60
C ALA A 243 4.65 21.23 13.65
N ARG A 244 4.73 20.93 12.35
CA ARG A 244 5.01 21.97 11.35
C ARG A 244 3.73 22.74 11.04
N GLU A 245 3.85 24.07 11.09
CA GLU A 245 2.79 24.97 10.66
C GLU A 245 2.44 24.77 9.18
N PRO A 246 1.16 24.93 8.79
CA PRO A 246 0.75 24.88 7.39
C PRO A 246 1.54 25.86 6.52
N TRP A 247 1.83 25.45 5.29
CA TRP A 247 2.48 26.33 4.32
C TRP A 247 1.52 27.42 3.82
N CYS A 248 1.81 28.67 4.21
CA CYS A 248 1.06 29.86 3.82
C CYS A 248 1.80 30.73 2.78
N GLY A 249 2.80 30.19 2.08
CA GLY A 249 3.56 30.93 1.08
C GLY A 249 2.79 31.13 -0.23
N ASN A 250 3.18 32.16 -1.00
CA ASN A 250 2.57 32.49 -2.31
C ASN A 250 3.05 31.60 -3.47
N THR A 251 3.73 30.49 -3.18
CA THR A 251 4.22 29.53 -4.17
C THR A 251 3.67 28.14 -3.83
N LEU A 252 3.59 27.29 -4.84
CA LEU A 252 3.27 25.88 -4.68
C LEU A 252 4.52 25.15 -4.22
N ARG A 253 4.55 24.71 -2.97
CA ARG A 253 5.66 23.94 -2.41
C ARG A 253 5.43 22.46 -2.67
N ILE A 254 6.43 21.78 -3.20
CA ILE A 254 6.38 20.36 -3.51
C ILE A 254 7.54 19.66 -2.81
N ARG A 255 7.23 18.60 -2.06
CA ARG A 255 8.20 17.79 -1.32
C ARG A 255 8.02 16.31 -1.63
N TYR A 256 9.05 15.70 -2.18
CA TYR A 256 9.14 14.27 -2.43
C TYR A 256 9.65 13.55 -1.19
N PHE A 257 8.87 12.59 -0.67
CA PHE A 257 9.17 11.80 0.53
C PHE A 257 9.76 10.43 0.21
N GLY A 258 9.76 9.99 -1.05
CA GLY A 258 10.18 8.65 -1.47
C GLY A 258 9.10 7.92 -2.27
N HIS A 259 9.46 6.95 -3.09
CA HIS A 259 8.55 6.14 -3.92
C HIS A 259 7.51 6.97 -4.69
N ALA A 260 6.21 6.78 -4.41
CA ALA A 260 5.09 7.51 -4.98
C ALA A 260 4.59 8.66 -4.07
N CYS A 261 5.30 8.94 -2.98
CA CYS A 261 4.86 9.83 -1.92
C CYS A 261 5.33 11.27 -2.14
N VAL A 262 4.38 12.15 -2.49
CA VAL A 262 4.64 13.57 -2.74
C VAL A 262 3.66 14.42 -1.94
N LEU A 263 4.19 15.38 -1.20
CA LEU A 263 3.41 16.39 -0.50
C LEU A 263 3.39 17.68 -1.32
N VAL A 264 2.19 18.19 -1.58
CA VAL A 264 1.91 19.43 -2.28
C VAL A 264 1.23 20.39 -1.32
N GLU A 265 1.78 21.60 -1.16
CA GLU A 265 1.26 22.59 -0.23
C GLU A 265 1.10 23.97 -0.92
N CYS A 266 -0.09 24.56 -0.81
CA CYS A 266 -0.38 25.90 -1.34
C CYS A 266 -1.61 26.50 -0.67
N ASN A 267 -1.61 27.82 -0.42
CA ASN A 267 -2.76 28.54 0.16
C ASN A 267 -3.28 27.92 1.49
N GLY A 268 -2.38 27.37 2.31
CA GLY A 268 -2.74 26.69 3.56
C GLY A 268 -3.33 25.28 3.38
N VAL A 269 -3.43 24.78 2.14
CA VAL A 269 -3.90 23.43 1.82
C VAL A 269 -2.71 22.48 1.70
N SER A 270 -2.81 21.27 2.24
CA SER A 270 -1.82 20.19 2.13
C SER A 270 -2.42 18.91 1.53
N ILE A 271 -1.77 18.40 0.47
CA ILE A 271 -2.21 17.21 -0.27
C ILE A 271 -1.04 16.22 -0.34
N LEU A 272 -1.24 14.99 0.12
CA LEU A 272 -0.22 13.94 0.12
C LEU A 272 -0.64 12.79 -0.79
N THR A 273 0.22 12.35 -1.71
CA THR A 273 -0.04 11.19 -2.58
C THR A 273 0.57 9.92 -1.99
N ASP A 274 -0.08 8.75 -2.17
CA ASP A 274 0.44 7.39 -1.92
C ASP A 274 1.44 7.29 -0.75
N PRO A 275 0.98 7.52 0.50
CA PRO A 275 1.88 7.72 1.63
C PRO A 275 2.62 6.44 2.00
N PHE A 276 3.93 6.42 1.71
CA PHE A 276 4.91 5.50 2.29
C PHE A 276 5.96 6.34 3.02
N ILE A 277 5.69 6.66 4.29
CA ILE A 277 6.54 7.52 5.09
C ILE A 277 7.54 6.68 5.90
N PRO A 278 8.85 6.88 5.72
CA PRO A 278 9.85 6.14 6.46
C PRO A 278 10.07 6.72 7.86
N VAL A 279 10.56 5.86 8.75
CA VAL A 279 11.28 6.26 9.96
C VAL A 279 12.74 6.58 9.63
N ILE A 280 13.43 7.28 10.54
CA ILE A 280 14.87 7.52 10.41
C ILE A 280 15.58 6.40 11.20
N PRO A 281 16.30 5.48 10.54
CA PRO A 281 16.95 4.39 11.26
C PRO A 281 17.97 4.92 12.29
N SER A 282 18.15 4.22 13.41
CA SER A 282 19.09 4.64 14.46
C SER A 282 20.56 4.54 14.01
N GLU A 283 20.84 3.74 12.98
CA GLU A 283 22.17 3.51 12.42
C GLU A 283 22.15 3.64 10.88
N GLY A 284 23.04 4.48 10.35
CA GLY A 284 23.20 4.65 8.91
C GLY A 284 21.99 5.29 8.22
N GLY A 285 21.70 4.83 7.00
CA GLY A 285 20.62 5.36 6.16
C GLY A 285 21.00 6.60 5.34
N ILE A 286 20.17 6.92 4.35
CA ILE A 286 20.27 8.14 3.54
C ILE A 286 19.40 9.29 4.07
N GLU A 287 19.68 10.51 3.62
CA GLU A 287 18.80 11.66 3.84
C GLU A 287 17.39 11.40 3.30
N ARG A 288 16.38 11.72 4.12
CA ARG A 288 14.95 11.51 3.81
C ARG A 288 14.09 12.49 4.57
N TYR A 289 12.83 12.59 4.17
CA TYR A 289 11.79 13.13 5.04
C TYR A 289 11.14 11.99 5.85
N SER A 290 10.58 12.33 7.01
CA SER A 290 9.93 11.40 7.94
C SER A 290 8.58 11.95 8.44
N PHE A 291 7.94 11.28 9.39
CA PHE A 291 6.70 11.74 10.02
C PHE A 291 6.82 13.14 10.66
N GLN A 292 8.02 13.50 11.12
CA GLN A 292 8.35 14.82 11.72
C GLN A 292 8.41 15.94 10.67
N ASP A 293 8.53 15.60 9.39
CA ASP A 293 8.59 16.58 8.31
C ASP A 293 7.22 16.96 7.76
N LEU A 294 6.16 16.24 8.11
CA LEU A 294 4.81 16.49 7.64
C LEU A 294 4.16 17.68 8.37
N PRO A 295 3.21 18.40 7.75
CA PRO A 295 2.42 19.45 8.40
C PRO A 295 1.50 18.86 9.46
N ALA A 296 1.15 19.64 10.49
CA ALA A 296 0.28 19.16 11.58
C ALA A 296 -1.03 18.54 11.06
N GLN A 297 -1.60 19.11 10.01
CA GLN A 297 -2.77 18.61 9.29
C GLN A 297 -2.45 18.37 7.81
N ILE A 298 -2.99 17.27 7.27
CA ILE A 298 -3.03 16.91 5.86
C ILE A 298 -4.48 16.98 5.42
N ASP A 299 -4.86 17.92 4.55
CA ASP A 299 -6.26 18.06 4.15
C ASP A 299 -6.74 16.87 3.32
N PHE A 300 -5.90 16.43 2.36
CA PHE A 300 -6.22 15.33 1.46
C PHE A 300 -5.07 14.34 1.34
N VAL A 301 -5.37 13.04 1.46
CA VAL A 301 -4.48 11.96 1.03
C VAL A 301 -5.07 11.34 -0.23
N LEU A 302 -4.29 11.30 -1.31
CA LEU A 302 -4.69 10.70 -2.59
C LEU A 302 -4.04 9.33 -2.71
N ILE A 303 -4.84 8.27 -2.77
CA ILE A 303 -4.33 6.91 -2.96
C ILE A 303 -4.67 6.45 -4.37
N SER A 304 -3.66 6.10 -5.17
CA SER A 304 -3.82 5.75 -6.58
C SER A 304 -4.49 4.40 -6.78
N HIS A 305 -4.05 3.37 -6.07
CA HIS A 305 -4.54 2.01 -6.21
C HIS A 305 -4.15 1.11 -5.04
N ALA A 306 -4.60 -0.14 -5.06
CA ALA A 306 -4.55 -1.07 -3.92
C ALA A 306 -3.28 -1.93 -3.86
N HIS A 307 -2.15 -1.51 -4.43
CA HIS A 307 -0.89 -2.23 -4.21
C HIS A 307 -0.28 -1.88 -2.87
N HIS A 308 0.56 -2.79 -2.39
CA HIS A 308 1.10 -2.83 -1.03
C HIS A 308 2.01 -1.64 -0.71
N ASP A 309 2.59 -1.03 -1.73
CA ASP A 309 3.49 0.12 -1.70
C ASP A 309 2.76 1.47 -1.90
N HIS A 310 1.44 1.46 -2.14
CA HIS A 310 0.60 2.67 -2.30
C HIS A 310 -0.48 2.79 -1.22
N PHE A 311 -1.06 1.66 -0.78
CA PHE A 311 -1.95 1.59 0.39
C PHE A 311 -1.20 0.99 1.59
N VAL A 312 -0.39 1.81 2.25
CA VAL A 312 0.51 1.36 3.32
C VAL A 312 -0.15 1.53 4.69
N PHE A 313 -0.56 0.43 5.31
CA PHE A 313 -1.25 0.45 6.61
C PHE A 313 -0.44 1.15 7.70
N GLU A 314 0.87 0.91 7.78
CA GLU A 314 1.78 1.54 8.75
C GLU A 314 1.73 3.08 8.65
N SER A 315 1.83 3.63 7.44
CA SER A 315 1.77 5.09 7.23
C SER A 315 0.38 5.65 7.45
N LEU A 316 -0.66 4.97 6.94
CA LEU A 316 -2.04 5.44 7.05
C LEU A 316 -2.54 5.46 8.51
N LEU A 317 -2.20 4.44 9.32
CA LEU A 317 -2.56 4.42 10.73
C LEU A 317 -1.81 5.50 11.52
N ARG A 318 -0.51 5.68 11.26
CA ARG A 318 0.29 6.73 11.92
C ARG A 318 -0.18 8.13 11.59
N LEU A 319 -0.67 8.35 10.38
CA LEU A 319 -1.17 9.64 9.92
C LEU A 319 -2.68 9.84 10.14
N ARG A 320 -3.43 8.84 10.58
CA ARG A 320 -4.90 8.89 10.61
C ARG A 320 -5.45 10.11 11.34
N HIS A 321 -4.86 10.46 12.48
CA HIS A 321 -5.24 11.62 13.28
C HIS A 321 -4.94 12.98 12.62
N ARG A 322 -4.09 13.00 11.58
CA ARG A 322 -3.67 14.21 10.84
C ARG A 322 -4.39 14.38 9.51
N ILE A 323 -5.11 13.36 9.03
CA ILE A 323 -5.68 13.35 7.68
C ILE A 323 -7.14 13.78 7.71
N GLY A 324 -7.46 14.82 6.94
CA GLY A 324 -8.81 15.37 6.80
C GLY A 324 -9.73 14.49 5.96
N CYS A 325 -9.28 14.10 4.75
CA CYS A 325 -10.02 13.26 3.81
C CYS A 325 -9.07 12.32 3.06
N VAL A 326 -9.45 11.04 2.94
CA VAL A 326 -8.78 10.09 2.04
C VAL A 326 -9.55 10.02 0.73
N VAL A 327 -8.87 10.24 -0.39
CA VAL A 327 -9.42 10.12 -1.74
C VAL A 327 -8.89 8.82 -2.35
N VAL A 328 -9.79 7.97 -2.84
CA VAL A 328 -9.47 6.65 -3.37
C VAL A 328 -10.18 6.41 -4.70
N PRO A 329 -9.64 5.55 -5.59
CA PRO A 329 -10.34 5.14 -6.79
C PRO A 329 -11.65 4.44 -6.45
N LYS A 330 -12.68 4.71 -7.25
CA LYS A 330 -13.93 3.98 -7.20
C LYS A 330 -13.76 2.53 -7.65
N SER A 331 -14.14 1.60 -6.79
CA SER A 331 -14.14 0.15 -7.10
C SER A 331 -15.42 -0.31 -7.78
N SER A 332 -15.34 -1.38 -8.58
CA SER A 332 -16.52 -1.97 -9.22
C SER A 332 -17.38 -2.75 -8.22
N GLY A 333 -16.75 -3.32 -7.19
CA GLY A 333 -17.36 -4.24 -6.23
C GLY A 333 -17.84 -5.56 -6.87
N MET A 334 -17.37 -5.87 -8.07
CA MET A 334 -17.81 -7.04 -8.86
C MET A 334 -16.91 -8.25 -8.66
N PHE A 335 -15.60 -8.03 -8.51
CA PHE A 335 -14.60 -9.08 -8.41
C PHE A 335 -14.04 -9.10 -7.00
N TYR A 336 -13.98 -10.27 -6.37
CA TYR A 336 -13.46 -10.37 -5.01
C TYR A 336 -11.95 -10.05 -4.87
N GLY A 337 -11.22 -9.90 -5.97
CA GLY A 337 -9.87 -9.36 -6.00
C GLY A 337 -9.81 -7.83 -6.14
N ASP A 338 -10.86 -7.20 -6.67
CA ASP A 338 -11.01 -5.73 -6.76
C ASP A 338 -11.51 -5.17 -5.42
N VAL A 339 -10.60 -5.09 -4.45
CA VAL A 339 -10.91 -4.64 -3.09
C VAL A 339 -11.32 -3.17 -3.04
N SER A 340 -12.34 -2.84 -2.24
CA SER A 340 -12.74 -1.46 -2.03
C SER A 340 -11.80 -0.77 -1.05
N LEU A 341 -10.93 0.11 -1.57
CA LEU A 341 -10.07 0.96 -0.73
C LEU A 341 -10.88 1.87 0.21
N LYS A 342 -12.11 2.23 -0.15
CA LYS A 342 -13.01 2.97 0.74
C LYS A 342 -13.42 2.14 1.94
N LEU A 343 -13.89 0.92 1.74
CA LEU A 343 -14.26 0.04 2.85
C LEU A 343 -13.04 -0.26 3.72
N MET A 344 -11.87 -0.46 3.10
CA MET A 344 -10.61 -0.66 3.81
C MET A 344 -10.25 0.54 4.70
N ALA A 345 -10.24 1.75 4.13
CA ALA A 345 -9.98 2.99 4.85
C ALA A 345 -10.97 3.20 6.02
N GLN A 346 -12.27 2.93 5.80
CA GLN A 346 -13.28 2.98 6.85
C GLN A 346 -12.98 1.99 7.99
N LYS A 347 -12.58 0.77 7.65
CA LYS A 347 -12.32 -0.32 8.60
C LYS A 347 -11.00 -0.15 9.37
N ILE A 348 -10.11 0.74 8.91
CA ILE A 348 -8.95 1.21 9.67
C ILE A 348 -9.19 2.56 10.35
N GLY A 349 -10.45 3.03 10.44
CA GLY A 349 -10.85 4.15 11.28
C GLY A 349 -11.00 5.51 10.59
N PHE A 350 -10.75 5.63 9.28
CA PHE A 350 -11.02 6.88 8.58
C PHE A 350 -12.52 7.17 8.48
N ARG A 351 -12.91 8.43 8.67
CA ARG A 351 -14.32 8.85 8.65
C ARG A 351 -14.72 9.56 7.38
N ASN A 352 -13.80 10.34 6.80
CA ASN A 352 -14.01 11.09 5.58
C ASN A 352 -13.24 10.40 4.44
N ILE A 353 -13.97 9.69 3.59
CA ILE A 353 -13.42 9.03 2.41
C ILE A 353 -14.23 9.46 1.19
N TYR A 354 -13.54 9.89 0.14
CA TYR A 354 -14.13 10.23 -1.15
C TYR A 354 -13.69 9.21 -2.21
N GLU A 355 -14.65 8.54 -2.86
CA GLU A 355 -14.38 7.74 -4.05
C GLU A 355 -14.42 8.63 -5.27
N ILE A 356 -13.32 8.68 -6.01
CA ILE A 356 -13.20 9.49 -7.22
C ILE A 356 -13.29 8.61 -8.47
N ASP A 357 -14.01 9.08 -9.47
CA ASP A 357 -14.01 8.54 -10.83
C ASP A 357 -13.21 9.47 -11.77
N SER A 358 -12.99 9.04 -13.00
CA SER A 358 -12.28 9.87 -13.99
C SER A 358 -13.06 11.16 -14.28
N LEU A 359 -12.37 12.31 -14.20
CA LEU A 359 -12.90 13.67 -14.35
C LEU A 359 -13.84 14.15 -13.23
N ASP A 360 -14.09 13.35 -12.19
CA ASP A 360 -14.65 13.89 -10.95
C ASP A 360 -13.66 14.89 -10.34
N SER A 361 -14.18 15.96 -9.73
CA SER A 361 -13.35 17.00 -9.12
C SER A 361 -13.76 17.32 -7.67
N ILE A 362 -12.77 17.69 -6.87
CA ILE A 362 -12.90 18.17 -5.50
C ILE A 362 -12.31 19.58 -5.48
N SER A 363 -13.17 20.58 -5.22
CA SER A 363 -12.72 21.97 -5.09
C SER A 363 -11.93 22.18 -3.79
N ILE A 364 -10.82 22.91 -3.87
CA ILE A 364 -9.98 23.28 -2.73
C ILE A 364 -9.63 24.78 -2.80
N PRO A 365 -9.20 25.42 -1.71
CA PRO A 365 -8.77 26.82 -1.74
C PRO A 365 -7.71 27.12 -2.82
N GLY A 366 -8.12 27.89 -3.84
CA GLY A 366 -7.25 28.30 -4.94
C GLY A 366 -6.96 27.20 -5.98
N GLY A 367 -7.70 26.09 -5.96
CA GLY A 367 -7.39 24.94 -6.83
C GLY A 367 -8.47 23.86 -6.89
N GLU A 368 -8.10 22.72 -7.47
CA GLU A 368 -8.92 21.51 -7.50
C GLU A 368 -8.06 20.23 -7.56
N ILE A 369 -8.62 19.12 -7.07
CA ILE A 369 -8.12 17.76 -7.29
C ILE A 369 -9.07 17.09 -8.28
N VAL A 370 -8.54 16.46 -9.32
CA VAL A 370 -9.32 15.81 -10.39
C VAL A 370 -8.86 14.37 -10.56
N GLY A 371 -9.80 13.43 -10.64
CA GLY A 371 -9.50 12.03 -10.96
C GLY A 371 -9.08 11.88 -12.42
N ALA A 372 -8.04 11.09 -12.69
CA ALA A 372 -7.55 10.82 -14.04
C ALA A 372 -7.46 9.30 -14.31
N PRO A 373 -7.76 8.84 -15.54
CA PRO A 373 -7.61 7.45 -15.91
C PRO A 373 -6.21 6.88 -15.62
N PHE A 374 -6.18 5.67 -15.08
CA PHE A 374 -4.98 4.85 -14.89
C PHE A 374 -5.14 3.56 -15.68
N PHE A 375 -4.25 3.31 -16.64
CA PHE A 375 -4.23 2.09 -17.44
C PHE A 375 -3.02 1.19 -17.12
N GLY A 376 -3.15 -0.12 -17.37
CA GLY A 376 -2.07 -1.09 -17.23
C GLY A 376 -1.79 -1.53 -15.78
N GLU A 377 -0.61 -2.12 -15.60
CA GLU A 377 0.04 -2.45 -14.32
C GLU A 377 -0.70 -3.47 -13.40
N HIS A 378 -1.95 -3.80 -13.66
CA HIS A 378 -2.70 -4.76 -12.85
C HIS A 378 -2.80 -6.14 -13.49
N SER A 379 -1.81 -6.53 -14.30
CA SER A 379 -1.77 -7.83 -14.98
C SER A 379 -3.06 -8.16 -15.75
N ASP A 380 -3.70 -7.16 -16.35
CA ASP A 380 -5.00 -7.25 -17.05
C ASP A 380 -6.19 -7.68 -16.16
N LEU A 381 -6.09 -7.47 -14.84
CA LEU A 381 -7.18 -7.69 -13.89
C LEU A 381 -7.95 -6.37 -13.62
N PRO A 382 -9.27 -6.44 -13.36
CA PRO A 382 -10.15 -5.27 -13.26
C PRO A 382 -10.13 -4.63 -11.87
N HIS A 383 -8.94 -4.22 -11.40
CA HIS A 383 -8.81 -3.50 -10.13
C HIS A 383 -9.05 -2.00 -10.27
N ALA A 384 -9.61 -1.41 -9.23
CA ALA A 384 -9.78 0.01 -9.01
C ALA A 384 -8.43 0.72 -8.96
N LYS A 385 -8.29 1.78 -9.77
CA LYS A 385 -7.08 2.58 -9.87
C LYS A 385 -7.40 3.93 -10.48
N SER A 386 -6.72 4.97 -10.02
CA SER A 386 -6.80 6.33 -10.54
C SER A 386 -5.44 6.99 -10.47
N ALA A 387 -5.12 7.76 -11.50
CA ALA A 387 -4.15 8.83 -11.40
C ALA A 387 -4.87 10.08 -10.86
N TYR A 388 -4.10 11.10 -10.48
CA TYR A 388 -4.65 12.35 -9.97
C TYR A 388 -4.04 13.55 -10.65
N ILE A 389 -4.87 14.56 -10.91
CA ILE A 389 -4.43 15.86 -11.35
C ILE A 389 -4.70 16.86 -10.23
N VAL A 390 -3.67 17.57 -9.77
CA VAL A 390 -3.78 18.66 -8.79
C VAL A 390 -3.50 19.98 -9.49
N ARG A 391 -4.38 20.97 -9.29
CA ARG A 391 -4.33 22.26 -9.98
C ARG A 391 -4.35 23.41 -9.00
N PHE A 392 -3.43 24.36 -9.19
CA PHE A 392 -3.41 25.63 -8.47
C PHE A 392 -3.05 26.74 -9.45
N GLY A 393 -3.93 27.74 -9.57
CA GLY A 393 -3.74 28.83 -10.52
C GLY A 393 -3.55 28.31 -11.96
N SER A 394 -2.39 28.61 -12.55
CA SER A 394 -2.04 28.13 -13.90
C SER A 394 -1.28 26.81 -13.94
N GLU A 395 -0.81 26.31 -12.80
CA GLU A 395 -0.04 25.06 -12.71
C GLU A 395 -0.97 23.85 -12.55
N GLN A 396 -0.65 22.80 -13.30
CA GLN A 396 -1.37 21.52 -13.30
C GLN A 396 -0.36 20.38 -13.23
N ILE A 397 -0.50 19.54 -12.21
CA ILE A 397 0.41 18.44 -11.89
C ILE A 397 -0.33 17.12 -12.03
N LEU A 398 0.18 16.20 -12.85
CA LEU A 398 -0.29 14.83 -12.94
C LEU A 398 0.57 13.92 -12.06
N PHE A 399 -0.06 13.24 -11.09
CA PHE A 399 0.49 12.13 -10.34
C PHE A 399 -0.02 10.84 -10.98
N ALA A 400 0.80 10.24 -11.84
CA ALA A 400 0.42 9.10 -12.65
C ALA A 400 0.58 7.75 -11.92
N ALA A 401 1.27 7.72 -10.77
CA ALA A 401 1.73 6.50 -10.11
C ALA A 401 2.30 5.55 -11.18
N ASP A 402 1.86 4.30 -11.22
CA ASP A 402 2.37 3.29 -12.14
C ASP A 402 1.54 3.18 -13.43
N SER A 403 0.72 4.20 -13.72
CA SER A 403 -0.08 4.25 -14.94
C SER A 403 0.80 4.10 -16.17
N ASN A 404 0.37 3.18 -17.04
CA ASN A 404 1.00 2.91 -18.31
C ASN A 404 0.28 3.66 -19.43
N CYS A 405 1.02 4.38 -20.28
CA CYS A 405 0.48 5.02 -21.46
C CYS A 405 0.22 4.02 -22.59
N LEU A 406 -0.76 3.12 -22.40
CA LEU A 406 -1.18 2.14 -23.39
C LEU A 406 -1.92 2.77 -24.59
N ASP A 407 -2.67 3.85 -24.34
CA ASP A 407 -3.36 4.63 -25.37
C ASP A 407 -3.29 6.12 -25.06
N TYR A 408 -2.43 6.84 -25.78
CA TYR A 408 -2.21 8.27 -25.57
C TYR A 408 -3.46 9.13 -25.76
N ARG A 409 -4.49 8.65 -26.48
CA ARG A 409 -5.72 9.40 -26.71
C ARG A 409 -6.46 9.71 -25.42
N VAL A 410 -6.29 8.88 -24.38
CA VAL A 410 -6.85 9.18 -23.05
C VAL A 410 -6.33 10.52 -22.52
N TYR A 411 -5.03 10.77 -22.66
CA TYR A 411 -4.38 12.00 -22.27
C TYR A 411 -4.76 13.17 -23.19
N GLN A 412 -4.99 12.94 -24.48
CA GLN A 412 -5.54 13.97 -25.37
C GLN A 412 -6.93 14.42 -24.94
N HIS A 413 -7.80 13.48 -24.55
CA HIS A 413 -9.13 13.79 -24.06
C HIS A 413 -9.09 14.52 -22.72
N LEU A 414 -8.21 14.10 -21.80
CA LEU A 414 -7.95 14.83 -20.56
C LEU A 414 -7.51 16.27 -20.84
N CYS A 415 -6.53 16.48 -21.73
CA CYS A 415 -6.03 17.82 -22.03
C CYS A 415 -7.05 18.69 -22.77
N LYS A 416 -7.95 18.08 -23.56
CA LYS A 416 -9.07 18.80 -24.17
C LYS A 416 -10.07 19.29 -23.11
N ALA A 417 -10.27 18.53 -22.04
CA ALA A 417 -11.20 18.88 -20.96
C ALA A 417 -10.58 19.88 -19.96
N LEU A 418 -9.31 19.69 -19.60
CA LEU A 418 -8.68 20.39 -18.47
C LEU A 418 -7.64 21.42 -18.90
N GLY A 419 -7.09 21.31 -20.12
CA GLY A 419 -5.88 22.01 -20.54
C GLY A 419 -4.61 21.15 -20.38
N PRO A 420 -3.44 21.67 -20.81
CA PRO A 420 -2.17 20.95 -20.72
C PRO A 420 -1.73 20.71 -19.27
N VAL A 421 -0.92 19.67 -19.07
CA VAL A 421 -0.32 19.33 -17.77
C VAL A 421 1.15 19.70 -17.80
N GLY A 422 1.53 20.76 -17.10
CA GLY A 422 2.92 21.26 -17.12
C GLY A 422 3.92 20.38 -16.35
N THR A 423 3.47 19.68 -15.30
CA THR A 423 4.34 18.86 -14.44
C THR A 423 3.81 17.45 -14.31
N VAL A 424 4.66 16.44 -14.49
CA VAL A 424 4.27 15.02 -14.42
C VAL A 424 5.18 14.25 -13.45
N PHE A 425 4.57 13.57 -12.48
CA PHE A 425 5.19 12.49 -11.71
C PHE A 425 4.76 11.14 -12.29
N LEU A 426 5.71 10.30 -12.69
CA LEU A 426 5.44 9.06 -13.43
C LEU A 426 6.30 7.89 -12.95
N GLY A 427 5.64 6.78 -12.63
CA GLY A 427 6.24 5.47 -12.36
C GLY A 427 6.78 4.82 -13.63
N MET A 428 7.99 4.27 -13.53
CA MET A 428 8.68 3.62 -14.65
C MET A 428 9.24 2.24 -14.30
N GLU A 429 8.59 1.51 -13.39
CA GLU A 429 8.84 0.08 -13.17
C GLU A 429 8.31 -0.75 -14.37
N PHE A 430 8.95 -0.59 -15.53
CA PHE A 430 8.47 -1.14 -16.80
C PHE A 430 8.53 -2.68 -16.88
N MET A 431 9.16 -3.32 -15.90
CA MET A 431 9.36 -4.76 -15.76
C MET A 431 8.86 -5.24 -14.39
N GLY A 432 7.60 -4.97 -14.06
CA GLY A 432 7.05 -5.39 -12.78
C GLY A 432 6.76 -6.89 -12.69
N ALA A 433 6.21 -7.32 -11.56
CA ALA A 433 6.02 -8.73 -11.24
C ALA A 433 5.05 -9.47 -12.19
N PRO A 434 5.21 -10.79 -12.40
CA PRO A 434 4.24 -11.58 -13.16
C PRO A 434 2.91 -11.74 -12.40
N LEU A 435 1.82 -11.98 -13.12
CA LEU A 435 0.45 -12.13 -12.59
C LEU A 435 0.36 -12.98 -11.31
N SER A 436 0.97 -14.16 -11.31
CA SER A 436 0.87 -15.11 -10.18
C SER A 436 1.60 -14.65 -8.93
N TRP A 437 2.45 -13.62 -9.00
CA TRP A 437 3.22 -13.15 -7.86
C TRP A 437 2.34 -12.56 -6.77
N VAL A 438 1.59 -11.51 -7.11
CA VAL A 438 0.67 -10.83 -6.19
C VAL A 438 -0.68 -11.52 -6.17
N TYR A 439 -1.19 -11.88 -7.35
CA TYR A 439 -2.59 -12.30 -7.52
C TYR A 439 -2.78 -13.81 -7.55
N GLY A 440 -1.71 -14.59 -7.65
CA GLY A 440 -1.76 -16.06 -7.70
C GLY A 440 -2.69 -16.68 -6.65
N PRO A 441 -2.65 -16.27 -5.38
CA PRO A 441 -3.53 -16.79 -4.33
C PRO A 441 -5.03 -16.54 -4.56
N LEU A 442 -5.40 -15.55 -5.38
CA LEU A 442 -6.78 -15.17 -5.66
C LEU A 442 -7.37 -15.87 -6.89
N LEU A 443 -6.52 -16.47 -7.73
CA LEU A 443 -6.95 -17.06 -9.00
C LEU A 443 -7.63 -18.42 -8.78
N PRO A 444 -8.85 -18.65 -9.31
CA PRO A 444 -9.50 -19.97 -9.29
C PRO A 444 -8.71 -21.04 -10.04
N GLN A 445 -7.95 -20.61 -11.05
CA GLN A 445 -7.10 -21.46 -11.86
C GLN A 445 -5.77 -20.74 -12.12
N GLN A 446 -4.67 -21.45 -11.91
CA GLN A 446 -3.35 -20.91 -12.23
C GLN A 446 -3.16 -20.78 -13.76
N PRO A 447 -2.62 -19.66 -14.25
CA PRO A 447 -2.38 -19.47 -15.67
C PRO A 447 -1.29 -20.42 -16.17
N GLN A 448 -1.34 -20.76 -17.46
CA GLN A 448 -0.18 -21.36 -18.13
C GLN A 448 1.04 -20.44 -17.97
N HIS A 449 2.23 -21.03 -17.81
CA HIS A 449 3.46 -20.27 -17.56
C HIS A 449 3.68 -19.13 -18.58
N LYS A 450 3.44 -19.37 -19.88
CA LYS A 450 3.57 -18.33 -20.91
C LYS A 450 2.64 -17.13 -20.69
N HIS A 451 1.39 -17.37 -20.25
CA HIS A 451 0.41 -16.32 -19.98
C HIS A 451 0.74 -15.60 -18.66
N ASN A 452 1.26 -16.34 -17.68
CA ASN A 452 1.74 -15.76 -16.44
C ASN A 452 2.88 -14.76 -16.68
N MET A 453 3.82 -15.13 -17.55
CA MET A 453 4.97 -14.29 -17.85
C MET A 453 4.61 -13.08 -18.72
N SER A 454 3.56 -13.17 -19.56
CA SER A 454 3.11 -12.06 -20.40
C SER A 454 2.20 -11.07 -19.69
N ARG A 455 1.44 -11.51 -18.69
CA ARG A 455 0.55 -10.65 -17.89
C ARG A 455 1.33 -10.17 -16.67
N ARG A 456 1.72 -8.91 -16.66
CA ARG A 456 2.64 -8.36 -15.65
C ARG A 456 2.15 -7.03 -15.10
N SER A 457 2.71 -6.67 -13.95
CA SER A 457 2.53 -5.37 -13.32
C SER A 457 3.47 -4.31 -13.88
N ASN A 458 3.45 -4.12 -15.20
CA ASN A 458 4.36 -3.18 -15.86
C ASN A 458 3.83 -1.75 -15.79
N GLY A 459 4.65 -0.85 -15.23
CA GLY A 459 4.54 0.59 -15.44
C GLY A 459 4.98 1.03 -16.86
N SER A 460 5.12 2.33 -17.06
CA SER A 460 5.51 2.89 -18.38
C SER A 460 6.97 2.59 -18.74
N ASP A 461 7.22 2.10 -19.95
CA ASP A 461 8.55 2.12 -20.57
C ASP A 461 8.91 3.52 -21.10
N ALA A 462 10.13 3.70 -21.61
CA ALA A 462 10.56 5.01 -22.11
C ALA A 462 9.71 5.56 -23.26
N LYS A 463 9.17 4.68 -24.11
CA LYS A 463 8.34 5.08 -25.25
C LYS A 463 6.95 5.53 -24.78
N ALA A 464 6.32 4.75 -23.91
CA ALA A 464 5.04 5.07 -23.30
C ALA A 464 5.13 6.38 -22.52
N ALA A 465 6.16 6.53 -21.68
CA ALA A 465 6.43 7.75 -20.91
C ALA A 465 6.61 8.97 -21.83
N SER A 466 7.48 8.88 -22.85
CA SER A 466 7.70 9.99 -23.79
C SER A 466 6.43 10.37 -24.56
N THR A 467 5.60 9.37 -24.90
CA THR A 467 4.31 9.60 -25.57
C THR A 467 3.34 10.33 -24.66
N LEU A 468 3.24 9.94 -23.38
CA LEU A 468 2.45 10.66 -22.38
C LEU A 468 2.91 12.11 -22.25
N LEU A 469 4.20 12.33 -21.97
CA LEU A 469 4.77 13.66 -21.71
C LEU A 469 4.52 14.62 -22.87
N SER A 470 4.75 14.17 -24.11
CA SER A 470 4.47 14.98 -25.30
C SER A 470 2.98 15.23 -25.52
N THR A 471 2.12 14.24 -25.23
CA THR A 471 0.67 14.36 -25.41
C THR A 471 0.06 15.38 -24.44
N VAL A 472 0.54 15.41 -23.19
CA VAL A 472 0.02 16.35 -22.18
C VAL A 472 0.64 17.74 -22.25
N GLY A 473 1.68 17.92 -23.06
CA GLY A 473 2.44 19.17 -23.12
C GLY A 473 3.27 19.41 -21.85
N ALA A 474 3.87 18.35 -21.30
CA ALA A 474 4.70 18.46 -20.10
C ALA A 474 5.92 19.34 -20.34
N GLU A 475 6.24 20.16 -19.34
CA GLU A 475 7.45 20.97 -19.28
C GLU A 475 8.41 20.49 -18.18
N ARG A 476 7.91 19.67 -17.25
CA ARG A 476 8.66 19.08 -16.13
C ARG A 476 8.30 17.61 -15.97
N VAL A 477 9.29 16.77 -15.71
CA VAL A 477 9.07 15.34 -15.42
C VAL A 477 9.88 14.89 -14.20
N TYR A 478 9.22 14.16 -13.31
CA TYR A 478 9.82 13.48 -12.17
C TYR A 478 9.50 11.99 -12.28
N VAL A 479 10.51 11.18 -12.58
CA VAL A 479 10.36 9.72 -12.59
C VAL A 479 10.44 9.22 -11.15
N TYR A 480 9.30 8.88 -10.58
CA TYR A 480 9.14 8.39 -9.20
C TYR A 480 8.65 6.93 -9.19
N ALA A 481 8.23 6.37 -8.06
CA ALA A 481 7.60 5.05 -7.98
C ALA A 481 8.38 3.93 -8.70
N ILE A 482 9.63 3.72 -8.27
CA ILE A 482 10.53 2.68 -8.83
C ILE A 482 11.21 1.84 -7.74
N GLY A 483 10.77 1.94 -6.49
CA GLY A 483 11.31 1.12 -5.40
C GLY A 483 12.77 1.35 -5.05
N ARG A 484 13.31 2.54 -5.32
CA ARG A 484 14.75 2.82 -5.17
C ARG A 484 15.15 3.08 -3.73
N GLU A 485 14.28 3.70 -2.95
CA GLU A 485 14.61 4.05 -1.57
C GLU A 485 14.82 2.81 -0.70
N PRO A 486 15.87 2.78 0.15
CA PRO A 486 16.27 1.57 0.85
C PRO A 486 15.20 1.06 1.84
N TRP A 487 14.35 1.95 2.37
CA TRP A 487 13.24 1.58 3.24
C TRP A 487 12.09 0.84 2.54
N LEU A 488 12.08 0.79 1.19
CA LEU A 488 11.08 0.03 0.42
C LEU A 488 11.48 -1.43 0.24
N LYS A 489 12.75 -1.80 0.48
CA LYS A 489 13.31 -3.13 0.16
C LYS A 489 12.49 -4.28 0.74
N TYR A 490 11.99 -4.14 1.97
CA TYR A 490 11.20 -5.19 2.61
C TYR A 490 9.79 -5.37 2.01
N PHE A 491 9.28 -4.36 1.29
CA PHE A 491 8.02 -4.43 0.54
C PHE A 491 8.24 -4.81 -0.93
N MET A 492 9.20 -4.18 -1.60
CA MET A 492 9.38 -4.36 -3.05
C MET A 492 10.31 -5.53 -3.40
N ALA A 493 11.16 -5.95 -2.47
CA ALA A 493 12.22 -6.94 -2.74
C ALA A 493 13.16 -6.53 -3.89
N LEU A 494 13.29 -5.22 -4.11
CA LEU A 494 14.16 -4.60 -5.10
C LEU A 494 15.27 -3.82 -4.40
N THR A 495 16.43 -3.76 -5.04
CA THR A 495 17.52 -2.84 -4.70
C THR A 495 18.04 -2.18 -5.97
N PRO A 496 17.28 -1.22 -6.54
CA PRO A 496 17.67 -0.58 -7.80
C PRO A 496 19.01 0.12 -7.76
N GLU A 497 19.88 -0.26 -8.69
CA GLU A 497 21.21 0.32 -8.85
C GLU A 497 21.37 0.99 -10.23
N ASP A 498 22.29 1.96 -10.28
CA ASP A 498 22.60 2.65 -11.53
C ASP A 498 23.10 1.65 -12.58
N GLY A 499 22.47 1.67 -13.76
CA GLY A 499 22.77 0.75 -14.85
C GLY A 499 21.88 -0.50 -14.91
N ASP A 500 20.99 -0.72 -13.94
CA ASP A 500 19.92 -1.70 -14.06
C ASP A 500 19.01 -1.40 -15.27
N PRO A 501 18.38 -2.41 -15.88
CA PRO A 501 17.57 -2.21 -17.09
C PRO A 501 16.49 -1.12 -16.96
N TYR A 502 15.78 -1.02 -15.84
CA TYR A 502 14.71 -0.03 -15.64
C TYR A 502 15.23 1.35 -15.25
N ILE A 503 16.40 1.41 -14.60
CA ILE A 503 17.12 2.67 -14.41
C ILE A 503 17.56 3.23 -15.77
N LYS A 504 18.10 2.38 -16.66
CA LYS A 504 18.43 2.75 -18.04
C LYS A 504 17.22 3.17 -18.86
N GLU A 505 16.06 2.53 -18.68
CA GLU A 505 14.83 2.96 -19.37
C GLU A 505 14.39 4.36 -18.93
N SER A 506 14.43 4.65 -17.63
CA SER A 506 14.10 5.99 -17.13
C SER A 506 15.15 7.05 -17.54
N ASP A 507 16.43 6.69 -17.63
CA ASP A 507 17.48 7.60 -18.14
C ASP A 507 17.16 8.10 -19.56
N LYS A 508 16.64 7.23 -20.45
CA LYS A 508 16.26 7.62 -21.81
C LYS A 508 15.20 8.73 -21.83
N VAL A 509 14.22 8.66 -20.93
CA VAL A 509 13.15 9.67 -20.82
C VAL A 509 13.71 10.97 -20.31
N LEU A 510 14.53 10.93 -19.26
CA LEU A 510 15.12 12.12 -18.66
C LEU A 510 16.06 12.83 -19.64
N ASP A 511 16.90 12.09 -20.35
CA ASP A 511 17.80 12.66 -21.35
C ASP A 511 17.03 13.26 -22.53
N THR A 512 15.97 12.59 -22.99
CA THR A 512 15.08 13.12 -24.05
C THR A 512 14.39 14.40 -23.58
N ALA A 513 13.88 14.44 -22.35
CA ALA A 513 13.24 15.62 -21.77
C ALA A 513 14.20 16.80 -21.68
N ARG A 514 15.43 16.60 -21.15
CA ARG A 514 16.48 17.62 -21.08
C ARG A 514 16.84 18.17 -22.47
N ASN A 515 17.04 17.28 -23.44
CA ASN A 515 17.37 17.65 -24.81
C ASN A 515 16.21 18.37 -25.53
N SER A 516 14.98 18.14 -25.09
CA SER A 516 13.77 18.79 -25.63
C SER A 516 13.43 20.12 -24.93
N GLY A 517 14.28 20.59 -24.01
CA GLY A 517 14.11 21.89 -23.35
C GLY A 517 13.14 21.89 -22.18
N PHE A 518 12.90 20.74 -21.54
CA PHE A 518 12.12 20.70 -20.29
C PHE A 518 12.78 21.61 -19.23
N ARG A 519 11.95 22.31 -18.47
CA ARG A 519 12.42 23.18 -17.38
C ARG A 519 13.06 22.37 -16.25
N ASP A 520 12.59 21.14 -16.07
CA ASP A 520 13.16 20.20 -15.11
C ASP A 520 12.90 18.73 -15.51
N ALA A 521 13.85 17.85 -15.25
CA ALA A 521 13.76 16.42 -15.56
C ALA A 521 14.66 15.62 -14.62
N GLN A 522 14.05 14.98 -13.62
CA GLN A 522 14.77 14.29 -12.55
C GLN A 522 14.15 12.93 -12.21
N ARG A 523 14.96 12.07 -11.60
CA ARG A 523 14.52 10.87 -10.88
C ARG A 523 14.88 11.10 -9.42
N PRO A 524 13.97 11.63 -8.58
CA PRO A 524 14.28 11.93 -7.19
C PRO A 524 14.70 10.66 -6.42
N TYR A 525 15.50 10.84 -5.37
CA TYR A 525 15.96 9.77 -4.49
C TYR A 525 16.16 10.32 -3.07
N GLY A 526 15.60 9.64 -2.08
CA GLY A 526 15.64 10.10 -0.70
C GLY A 526 14.63 11.21 -0.43
N LYS A 527 15.04 12.47 -0.64
CA LYS A 527 14.16 13.65 -0.53
C LYS A 527 14.43 14.67 -1.63
N LEU A 528 13.41 15.40 -2.04
CA LEU A 528 13.53 16.56 -2.94
C LEU A 528 12.51 17.61 -2.52
N GLU A 529 12.87 18.89 -2.60
CA GLU A 529 11.96 20.02 -2.37
C GLU A 529 12.18 21.11 -3.42
N PHE A 530 11.09 21.64 -3.94
CA PHE A 530 11.10 22.75 -4.89
C PHE A 530 9.78 23.53 -4.84
N HIS A 531 9.78 24.70 -5.49
CA HIS A 531 8.64 25.61 -5.50
C HIS A 531 8.27 25.97 -6.94
N LEU A 532 6.98 26.01 -7.23
CA LEU A 532 6.42 26.50 -8.50
C LEU A 532 5.66 27.81 -8.28
N SER A 533 5.68 28.68 -9.28
CA SER A 533 4.84 29.89 -9.29
C SER A 533 3.44 29.49 -9.75
N VAL A 534 2.40 29.94 -9.03
CA VAL A 534 0.99 29.57 -9.31
C VAL A 534 0.18 30.71 -9.91
#